data_AF-A0A4Z0NHB1-F1
#
_entry.id   AF-A0A4Z0NHB1-F1
#
_cell.length_a   1.000
_cell.length_b   1.000
_cell.length_c   1.000
_cell.angle_alpha   90.00
_cell.angle_beta   90.00
_cell.angle_gamma   90.00
#
_symmetry.space_group_name_H-M   'P 1'
#
loop_
_entity.id
_entity.type
_entity.pdbx_description
1 polymer ?
#
loop_
_entity_poly.entity_id
_entity_poly.type
_entity_poly.pdbx_seq_one_letter_code
_entity_poly.pdbx_strand_id
1 'polypeptide(L)'
;MPSDPHENHDAALPEPVREHLGQQLRSVYNAEAEKPHYLGDPGLPPEFAPQLRRLEGRLKAHDTGREAVEDALKDILGALPPKA
;
A
#
# COMPACT_ATOMS: atom_id res chain seq x y z
N MET A 1 -33.61 -11.85 13.99
CA MET A 1 -32.37 -11.21 13.48
C MET A 1 -32.76 -10.39 12.26
N PRO A 2 -32.57 -9.07 12.25
CA PRO A 2 -32.75 -8.29 11.03
C PRO A 2 -31.54 -8.55 10.12
N SER A 3 -31.79 -8.99 8.89
CA SER A 3 -30.75 -9.15 7.86
C SER A 3 -30.25 -7.77 7.43
N ASP A 4 -28.94 -7.59 7.37
CA ASP A 4 -28.30 -6.36 6.88
C ASP A 4 -28.77 -6.04 5.44
N PRO A 5 -29.18 -4.80 5.12
CA PRO A 5 -29.67 -4.44 3.79
C PRO A 5 -28.57 -4.32 2.73
N HIS A 6 -27.33 -4.72 3.04
CA HIS A 6 -26.15 -4.56 2.19
C HIS A 6 -25.65 -5.86 1.53
N GLU A 7 -26.28 -7.02 1.79
CA GLU A 7 -25.96 -8.27 1.08
C GLU A 7 -26.71 -8.40 -0.25
N ASN A 8 -26.51 -7.44 -1.17
CA ASN A 8 -26.86 -7.63 -2.59
C ASN A 8 -25.68 -7.19 -3.45
N HIS A 9 -24.59 -7.95 -3.38
CA HIS A 9 -23.50 -7.91 -4.35
C HIS A 9 -23.83 -8.67 -5.65
N ASP A 10 -25.09 -9.12 -5.83
CA ASP A 10 -25.44 -10.17 -6.80
C ASP A 10 -26.18 -9.67 -8.07
N ALA A 11 -26.08 -8.36 -8.35
CA ALA A 11 -26.39 -7.84 -9.67
C ALA A 11 -25.15 -7.16 -10.26
N ALA A 12 -24.08 -7.94 -10.42
CA ALA A 12 -22.93 -7.51 -11.20
C ALA A 12 -23.44 -7.13 -12.59
N LEU A 13 -23.45 -5.83 -12.90
CA LEU A 13 -23.90 -5.31 -14.19
C LEU A 13 -23.24 -6.09 -15.32
N PRO A 14 -23.94 -6.32 -16.45
CA PRO A 14 -23.36 -6.96 -17.62
C PRO A 14 -22.03 -6.28 -17.99
N GLU A 15 -21.03 -7.09 -18.36
CA GLU A 15 -19.67 -6.62 -18.59
C GLU A 15 -19.56 -5.38 -19.51
N PRO A 16 -20.32 -5.27 -20.63
CA PRO A 16 -20.27 -4.08 -21.47
C PRO A 16 -20.77 -2.82 -20.75
N VAL A 17 -21.79 -2.95 -19.90
CA VAL A 17 -22.36 -1.86 -19.13
C VAL A 17 -21.39 -1.43 -18.04
N ARG A 18 -20.75 -2.39 -17.36
CA ARG A 18 -19.74 -2.12 -16.33
C ARG A 18 -18.51 -1.42 -16.91
N GLU A 19 -18.02 -1.86 -18.07
CA GLU A 19 -16.88 -1.22 -18.72
C GLU A 19 -17.23 0.19 -19.19
N HIS A 20 -18.42 0.37 -19.78
CA HIS A 20 -18.88 1.69 -20.22
C HIS A 20 -19.03 2.67 -19.05
N LEU A 21 -19.68 2.25 -17.96
CA LEU A 21 -19.81 3.06 -16.75
C LEU A 21 -18.43 3.29 -16.11
N GLY A 22 -17.57 2.29 -16.08
CA GLY A 22 -16.19 2.42 -15.59
C GLY A 22 -15.37 3.40 -16.42
N GLN A 23 -15.57 3.46 -17.74
CA GLN A 23 -14.94 4.44 -18.62
C GLN A 23 -15.49 5.85 -18.38
N GLN A 24 -16.81 6.00 -18.22
CA GLN A 24 -17.44 7.28 -17.87
C GLN A 24 -16.97 7.80 -16.52
N LEU A 25 -16.95 6.94 -15.49
CA LEU A 25 -16.47 7.31 -14.15
C LEU A 25 -14.99 7.71 -14.19
N ARG A 26 -14.13 6.92 -14.84
CA ARG A 26 -12.70 7.30 -15.02
C ARG A 26 -12.57 8.60 -15.80
N SER A 27 -13.40 8.85 -16.81
CA SER A 27 -13.39 10.11 -17.54
C SER A 27 -13.77 11.28 -16.64
N VAL A 28 -14.86 11.18 -15.87
CA VAL A 28 -15.34 12.24 -14.96
C VAL A 28 -14.34 12.48 -13.82
N TYR A 29 -13.88 11.44 -13.14
CA TYR A 29 -12.93 11.56 -12.04
C TYR A 29 -11.53 12.02 -12.48
N ASN A 30 -11.17 11.90 -13.76
CA ASN A 30 -9.89 12.42 -14.27
C ASN A 30 -10.03 13.77 -14.99
N ALA A 31 -11.23 14.15 -15.44
CA ALA A 31 -11.47 15.40 -16.18
C ALA A 31 -12.03 16.53 -15.30
N GLU A 32 -12.86 16.21 -14.29
CA GLU A 32 -13.51 17.21 -13.43
C GLU A 32 -12.89 17.29 -12.03
N ALA A 33 -12.21 16.24 -11.57
CA ALA A 33 -11.45 16.32 -10.33
C ALA A 33 -10.05 16.85 -10.66
N GLU A 34 -9.72 18.00 -10.08
CA GLU A 34 -8.32 18.38 -9.88
C GLU A 34 -7.59 17.15 -9.29
N LYS A 35 -6.45 16.77 -9.88
CA LYS A 35 -5.64 15.64 -9.41
C LYS A 35 -5.67 15.65 -7.88
N PRO A 36 -6.10 14.57 -7.20
CA PRO A 36 -6.23 14.62 -5.76
C PRO A 36 -4.89 15.10 -5.17
N HIS A 37 -4.94 16.16 -4.39
CA HIS A 37 -3.79 16.88 -3.79
C HIS A 37 -2.89 15.99 -2.90
N TYR A 38 -3.15 14.70 -2.86
CA TYR A 38 -2.43 13.69 -2.10
C TYR A 38 -1.72 12.66 -2.98
N LEU A 39 -2.02 12.59 -4.29
CA LEU A 39 -1.46 11.59 -5.19
C LEU A 39 -0.16 12.13 -5.83
N GLY A 40 0.91 12.20 -5.05
CA GLY A 40 2.20 12.74 -5.51
C GLY A 40 2.30 14.27 -5.41
N ASP A 41 1.48 14.89 -4.56
CA ASP A 41 1.66 16.26 -4.07
C ASP A 41 2.27 16.22 -2.66
N PRO A 42 3.01 17.28 -2.23
CA PRO A 42 3.70 17.30 -0.94
C PRO A 42 2.77 17.39 0.28
N GLY A 43 1.47 17.63 0.07
CA GLY A 43 0.48 17.82 1.14
C GLY A 43 -0.44 16.61 1.32
N LEU A 44 0.07 15.52 1.89
CA LEU A 44 -0.79 14.41 2.34
C LEU A 44 -1.77 14.90 3.42
N PRO A 45 -3.05 14.47 3.39
CA PRO A 45 -4.02 14.87 4.40
C PRO A 45 -3.54 14.46 5.81
N PRO A 46 -3.72 15.33 6.81
CA PRO A 46 -3.16 15.15 8.14
C PRO A 46 -3.69 13.88 8.84
N GLU A 47 -4.87 13.41 8.47
CA GLU A 47 -5.46 12.15 8.93
C GLU A 47 -4.61 10.91 8.60
N PHE A 48 -3.74 10.96 7.58
CA PHE A 48 -2.83 9.87 7.24
C PHE A 48 -1.51 9.90 8.01
N ALA A 49 -1.19 11.00 8.71
CA ALA A 49 0.08 11.16 9.43
C ALA A 49 0.36 10.04 10.47
N PRO A 50 -0.62 9.52 11.23
CA PRO A 50 -0.38 8.39 12.13
C PRO A 50 0.03 7.10 11.41
N GLN A 51 -0.59 6.80 10.28
CA GLN A 51 -0.37 5.59 9.49
C GLN A 51 0.98 5.68 8.77
N LEU A 52 1.31 6.85 8.23
CA LEU A 52 2.61 7.13 7.61
C LEU A 52 3.76 6.98 8.62
N ARG A 53 3.63 7.54 9.82
CA ARG A 53 4.64 7.35 10.89
C ARG A 53 4.84 5.89 11.27
N ARG A 54 3.76 5.10 11.33
CA ARG A 54 3.85 3.64 11.58
C ARG A 54 4.58 2.92 10.46
N LEU A 55 4.31 3.30 9.21
CA LEU A 55 4.96 2.71 8.03
C LEU A 55 6.44 3.05 7.99
N GLU A 56 6.81 4.31 8.21
CA GLU A 56 8.20 4.76 8.32
C GLU A 56 8.95 4.03 9.43
N GLY A 57 8.32 3.86 10.60
CA GLY A 57 8.92 3.11 11.71
C GLY A 57 9.18 1.65 11.36
N ARG A 58 8.23 0.99 10.68
CA ARG A 58 8.39 -0.40 10.22
C ARG A 58 9.48 -0.53 9.17
N LEU A 59 9.56 0.41 8.23
CA LEU A 59 10.57 0.42 7.18
C LEU A 59 11.97 0.59 7.77
N LYS A 60 12.16 1.59 8.64
CA LYS A 60 13.44 1.82 9.33
C LYS A 60 13.86 0.62 10.17
N ALA A 61 12.94 0.03 10.93
CA ALA A 61 13.23 -1.15 11.74
C ALA A 61 13.62 -2.37 10.87
N HIS A 62 12.99 -2.53 9.71
CA HIS A 62 13.33 -3.56 8.75
C HIS A 62 14.75 -3.36 8.18
N ASP A 63 15.09 -2.14 7.77
CA ASP A 63 16.40 -1.84 7.19
C ASP A 63 17.52 -2.01 8.22
N THR A 64 17.35 -1.48 9.44
CA THR A 64 18.28 -1.67 10.54
C THR A 64 18.40 -3.14 10.93
N GLY A 65 17.29 -3.88 10.94
CA GLY A 65 17.30 -5.32 11.21
C GLY A 65 18.07 -6.11 10.16
N ARG A 66 17.91 -5.75 8.88
CA ARG A 66 18.64 -6.36 7.77
C ARG A 66 20.15 -6.13 7.90
N GLU A 67 20.56 -4.90 8.20
CA GLU A 67 21.98 -4.54 8.40
C GLU A 67 22.59 -5.31 9.58
N ALA A 68 21.90 -5.35 10.73
CA ALA A 68 22.38 -6.06 11.91
C ALA A 68 22.55 -7.57 11.65
N VAL A 69 21.64 -8.18 10.88
CA VAL A 69 21.75 -9.59 10.49
C VAL A 69 22.93 -9.80 9.52
N GLU A 70 23.11 -8.90 8.55
CA GLU A 70 24.22 -8.95 7.60
C GLU A 70 25.58 -8.87 8.31
N ASP A 71 25.72 -7.96 9.26
CA ASP A 71 26.94 -7.80 10.05
C ASP A 71 27.20 -9.03 10.94
N ALA A 72 26.17 -9.53 11.63
CA ALA A 72 26.28 -10.76 12.41
C ALA A 72 26.69 -11.97 11.56
N LEU A 73 26.17 -12.09 10.33
CA LEU A 73 26.60 -13.15 9.41
C LEU A 73 28.06 -12.98 8.98
N LYS A 74 28.52 -11.75 8.68
CA LYS A 74 29.92 -11.49 8.33
C LYS A 74 30.86 -11.88 9.47
N ASP A 75 30.51 -11.55 10.71
CA ASP A 75 31.28 -11.92 11.89
C ASP A 75 31.38 -13.44 12.06
N ILE A 76 30.26 -14.15 11.91
CA ILE A 76 30.24 -15.62 11.99
C ILE A 76 31.09 -16.25 10.87
N LEU A 77 30.99 -15.74 9.64
CA LEU A 77 31.77 -16.25 8.51
C LEU A 77 33.27 -15.94 8.66
N GLY A 78 33.63 -14.77 9.22
CA GLY A 78 35.02 -14.42 9.50
C GLY A 78 35.63 -15.22 10.65
N ALA A 79 34.80 -15.67 11.61
CA ALA A 79 35.22 -16.52 12.71
C ALA A 79 35.31 -18.02 12.34
N LEU A 80 34.81 -18.43 11.16
CA LEU A 80 34.90 -19.80 10.71
C LEU A 80 36.35 -20.17 10.34
N PRO A 81 36.92 -21.27 10.85
CA PRO A 81 38.25 -21.70 10.44
C PRO A 81 38.25 -22.07 8.95
N PRO A 82 39.36 -21.80 8.23
CA PRO A 82 39.47 -22.21 6.83
C PRO A 82 39.32 -23.73 6.73
N LYS A 83 38.50 -24.17 5.78
CA LYS A 83 38.25 -25.59 5.52
C LYS A 83 39.58 -26.28 5.22
N ALA A 84 39.99 -27.18 6.12
CA ALA A 84 41.18 -28.01 6.00
C ALA A 84 41.03 -29.06 4.88
#